data_AF-A0A553JX22-F1
#
_entry.id   AF-A0A553JX22-F1
#
_cell.length_a   1.000
_cell.length_b   1.000
_cell.length_c   1.000
_cell.angle_alpha   90.00
_cell.angle_beta   90.00
_cell.angle_gamma   90.00
#
_symmetry.space_group_name_H-M   'P 1'
#
loop_
_entity.id
_entity.type
_entity.pdbx_description
1 polymer ?
#
loop_
_entity_poly.entity_id
_entity_poly.type
_entity_poly.pdbx_seq_one_letter_code
_entity_poly.pdbx_strand_id
1 'polypeptide(L)'
;MLLKSVLGAVFWTGAVFISATGLLRQPNGDVIEPTAVWAGIVGGLMAGIWGFLQVDLQRPGGGLRTDGLPSLLALGVPVSAVIQLAGVMLWPFVIDGPYGSLVTQLHSEPIAVVQVALFLLGTMAWSMTPMFCFASGRMVLGLLSGVLFLVVLGLGLWQGFVLFHSPVEPGRTLLWAVVAALGFAVMTAGAVVFAKAAE
;
A
#
# COMPACT_ATOMS: atom_id res chain seq x y z
N MET A 1 14.38 -2.76 2.19
CA MET A 1 13.20 -2.67 1.30
C MET A 1 12.56 -4.03 1.11
N LEU A 2 13.17 -4.96 0.37
CA LEU A 2 12.56 -6.28 0.10
C LEU A 2 12.20 -7.09 1.35
N LEU A 3 13.12 -7.21 2.31
CA LEU A 3 12.82 -7.90 3.58
C LEU A 3 11.62 -7.27 4.31
N LYS A 4 11.53 -5.93 4.34
CA LYS A 4 10.40 -5.21 4.95
C LYS A 4 9.10 -5.49 4.20
N SER A 5 9.14 -5.59 2.87
CA SER A 5 7.98 -5.94 2.04
C SER A 5 7.53 -7.40 2.24
N VAL A 6 8.46 -8.34 2.39
CA VAL A 6 8.15 -9.75 2.71
C VAL A 6 7.54 -9.86 4.10
N LEU A 7 8.16 -9.23 5.11
CA LEU A 7 7.62 -9.20 6.46
C LEU A 7 6.24 -8.53 6.50
N GLY A 8 6.06 -7.45 5.74
CA GLY A 8 4.75 -6.83 5.54
C GLY A 8 3.73 -7.81 4.96
N ALA A 9 4.07 -8.50 3.87
CA ALA A 9 3.16 -9.46 3.23
C ALA A 9 2.74 -10.59 4.19
N VAL A 10 3.71 -11.14 4.92
CA VAL A 10 3.46 -12.17 5.92
C VAL A 10 2.59 -11.64 7.05
N PHE A 11 2.91 -10.46 7.59
CA PHE A 11 2.16 -9.85 8.68
C PHE A 11 0.71 -9.54 8.29
N TRP A 12 0.49 -8.86 7.17
CA TRP A 12 -0.85 -8.46 6.73
C TRP A 12 -1.69 -9.64 6.27
N THR A 13 -1.10 -10.60 5.56
CA THR A 13 -1.78 -11.85 5.22
C THR A 13 -2.10 -12.67 6.46
N GLY A 14 -1.18 -12.74 7.42
CA GLY A 14 -1.42 -13.36 8.72
C GLY A 14 -2.58 -12.70 9.47
N ALA A 15 -2.66 -11.37 9.47
CA ALA A 15 -3.77 -10.64 10.10
C ALA A 15 -5.13 -10.97 9.47
N VAL A 16 -5.18 -11.15 8.15
CA VAL A 16 -6.37 -11.64 7.44
C VAL A 16 -6.72 -13.06 7.87
N PHE A 17 -5.76 -13.98 7.90
CA PHE A 17 -6.02 -15.37 8.28
C PHE A 17 -6.44 -15.52 9.75
N ILE A 18 -5.87 -14.71 10.66
CA ILE A 18 -6.25 -14.71 12.07
C ILE A 18 -7.71 -14.25 12.23
N SER A 19 -8.22 -13.34 11.38
CA SER A 19 -9.65 -12.96 11.43
C SER A 19 -10.58 -14.14 11.19
N ALA A 20 -10.20 -15.10 10.35
CA ALA A 20 -10.99 -16.31 10.11
C ALA A 20 -10.97 -17.34 11.25
N THR A 21 -10.10 -17.18 12.25
CA THR A 21 -10.02 -18.10 13.41
C THR A 21 -10.97 -17.74 14.55
N GLY A 22 -11.65 -16.58 14.48
CA GLY A 22 -12.50 -16.08 15.57
C GLY A 22 -11.74 -15.52 16.79
N LEU A 23 -10.42 -15.37 16.67
CA LEU A 23 -9.56 -14.79 17.70
C LEU A 23 -9.63 -13.25 17.75
N LEU A 24 -9.92 -12.60 16.63
CA LEU A 24 -10.14 -11.15 16.58
C LEU A 24 -11.57 -10.85 17.03
N ARG A 25 -11.70 -10.19 18.18
CA ARG A 25 -12.98 -9.81 18.77
C ARG A 25 -13.04 -8.31 19.03
N GLN A 26 -14.21 -7.75 18.80
CA GLN A 26 -14.56 -6.41 19.20
C GLN A 26 -14.74 -6.35 20.73
N PRO A 27 -14.64 -5.16 21.36
CA PRO A 27 -14.81 -5.01 22.80
C PRO A 27 -16.16 -5.48 23.35
N ASN A 28 -17.19 -5.52 22.49
CA ASN A 28 -18.52 -6.04 22.82
C ASN A 28 -18.60 -7.59 22.77
N GLY A 29 -17.52 -8.27 22.39
CA GLY A 29 -17.43 -9.73 22.28
C GLY A 29 -17.68 -10.29 20.88
N ASP A 30 -18.12 -9.46 19.93
CA ASP A 30 -18.42 -9.89 18.55
C ASP A 30 -17.13 -10.25 17.80
N VAL A 31 -17.19 -11.31 17.00
CA VAL A 31 -16.06 -11.73 16.18
C VAL A 31 -15.92 -10.79 14.98
N ILE A 32 -14.68 -10.36 14.69
CA ILE A 32 -14.38 -9.66 13.43
C ILE A 32 -14.36 -10.71 12.33
N GLU A 33 -15.42 -10.74 11.53
CA GLU A 33 -15.55 -11.66 10.41
C GLU A 33 -14.53 -11.34 9.30
N PRO A 34 -13.96 -12.36 8.64
CA PRO A 34 -13.05 -12.20 7.51
C PRO A 34 -13.81 -11.73 6.28
N THR A 35 -14.25 -10.47 6.28
CA THR A 35 -15.08 -9.90 5.23
C THR A 35 -14.24 -9.20 4.16
N ALA A 36 -14.83 -9.00 2.97
CA ALA A 36 -14.26 -8.13 1.94
C ALA A 36 -13.94 -6.71 2.45
N VAL A 37 -14.66 -6.22 3.47
CA VAL A 37 -14.41 -4.94 4.14
C VAL A 37 -13.09 -4.99 4.90
N TRP A 38 -12.88 -6.05 5.70
CA TRP A 38 -11.62 -6.27 6.40
C TRP A 38 -10.43 -6.36 5.43
N ALA A 39 -10.62 -7.10 4.32
CA ALA A 39 -9.65 -7.18 3.22
C ALA A 39 -9.24 -5.79 2.71
N GLY A 40 -10.24 -4.94 2.42
CA GLY A 40 -10.01 -3.60 1.89
C GLY A 40 -9.23 -2.70 2.85
N ILE A 41 -9.57 -2.74 4.15
CA ILE A 41 -8.85 -1.99 5.19
C ILE A 41 -7.40 -2.47 5.29
N VAL A 42 -7.19 -3.78 5.40
CA VAL A 42 -5.84 -4.36 5.50
C VAL A 42 -5.03 -4.04 4.25
N GLY A 43 -5.61 -4.18 3.06
CA GLY A 43 -4.96 -3.85 1.79
C GLY A 43 -4.56 -2.38 1.68
N GLY A 44 -5.44 -1.48 2.10
CA GLY A 44 -5.17 -0.04 2.16
C GLY A 44 -4.07 0.31 3.17
N LEU A 45 -4.10 -0.26 4.39
CA LEU A 45 -3.07 -0.06 5.41
C LEU A 45 -1.71 -0.58 4.94
N MET A 46 -1.70 -1.78 4.38
CA MET A 46 -0.52 -2.45 3.88
C MET A 46 0.22 -1.61 2.83
N ALA A 47 -0.51 -1.04 1.87
CA ALA A 47 0.09 -0.21 0.83
C ALA A 47 0.39 1.21 1.32
N GLY A 48 -0.48 1.79 2.15
CA GLY A 48 -0.33 3.16 2.66
C GLY A 48 0.81 3.33 3.67
N ILE A 49 1.02 2.36 4.55
CA ILE A 49 2.11 2.41 5.55
C ILE A 49 3.47 2.09 4.92
N TRP A 50 3.49 1.49 3.73
CA TRP A 50 4.73 1.00 3.12
C TRP A 50 5.80 2.09 2.96
N GLY A 51 5.44 3.31 2.55
CA GLY A 51 6.37 4.43 2.41
C GLY A 51 7.06 4.78 3.74
N PHE A 52 6.29 4.80 4.84
CA PHE A 52 6.82 5.06 6.18
C PHE A 52 7.84 3.99 6.60
N LEU A 53 7.59 2.71 6.28
CA LEU A 53 8.50 1.62 6.61
C LEU A 53 9.87 1.76 5.93
N GLN A 54 9.99 2.55 4.84
CA GLN A 54 11.28 2.73 4.17
C GLN A 54 12.18 3.76 4.86
N VAL A 55 11.63 4.62 5.71
CA VAL A 55 12.41 5.62 6.46
C VAL A 55 13.07 4.93 7.66
N ASP A 56 14.38 5.11 7.80
CA ASP A 56 15.16 4.63 8.94
C ASP A 56 15.68 5.81 9.75
N LEU A 57 15.00 6.14 10.85
CA LEU A 57 15.33 7.30 11.68
C LEU A 57 16.73 7.24 12.32
N GLN A 58 17.36 6.06 12.38
CA GLN A 58 18.71 5.90 12.93
C GLN A 58 19.79 6.21 11.88
N ARG A 59 19.41 6.33 10.60
CA ARG A 59 20.36 6.55 9.51
C ARG A 59 20.70 8.04 9.35
N PRO A 60 22.00 8.39 9.26
CA PRO A 60 22.42 9.74 8.87
C PRO A 60 21.85 10.16 7.51
N GLY A 61 21.52 11.44 7.33
CA GLY A 61 20.96 11.96 6.06
C GLY A 61 19.43 11.89 5.97
N GLY A 62 18.73 12.06 7.09
CA GLY A 62 17.26 12.18 7.09
C GLY A 62 16.49 10.86 6.99
N GLY A 63 17.19 9.73 7.12
CA GLY A 63 16.58 8.41 7.18
C GLY A 63 16.28 7.74 5.83
N LEU A 64 16.64 8.37 4.72
CA LEU A 64 16.61 7.78 3.38
C LEU A 64 18.02 7.68 2.80
N ARG A 65 18.22 6.74 1.87
CA ARG A 65 19.47 6.69 1.09
C ARG A 65 19.46 7.87 0.12
N THR A 66 20.56 8.59 -0.04
CA THR A 66 20.71 9.67 -1.03
C THR A 66 21.15 9.13 -2.38
N ASP A 67 22.17 8.25 -2.37
CA ASP A 67 22.72 7.68 -3.60
C ASP A 67 21.81 6.63 -4.23
N GLY A 68 21.47 6.84 -5.50
CA GLY A 68 20.70 5.88 -6.30
C GLY A 68 19.26 5.69 -5.83
N LEU A 69 18.73 6.59 -4.98
CA LEU A 69 17.37 6.52 -4.45
C LEU A 69 16.29 6.41 -5.54
N PRO A 70 16.33 7.22 -6.64
CA PRO A 70 15.31 7.13 -7.68
C PRO A 70 15.25 5.74 -8.32
N SER A 71 16.41 5.17 -8.68
CA SER A 71 16.49 3.83 -9.28
C SER A 71 16.06 2.73 -8.30
N LEU A 72 16.43 2.88 -7.02
CA LEU A 72 16.03 1.96 -5.96
C LEU A 72 14.52 1.95 -5.75
N LEU A 73 13.86 3.11 -5.80
CA LEU A 73 12.41 3.21 -5.68
C LEU A 73 11.68 2.74 -6.94
N ALA A 74 12.20 3.09 -8.12
CA ALA A 74 11.63 2.68 -9.41
C ALA A 74 11.56 1.15 -9.56
N LEU A 75 12.53 0.41 -9.02
CA LEU A 75 12.51 -1.07 -8.99
C LEU A 75 11.87 -1.62 -7.72
N GLY A 76 12.11 -0.97 -6.59
CA GLY A 76 11.69 -1.48 -5.29
C GLY A 76 10.18 -1.42 -5.06
N VAL A 77 9.49 -0.39 -5.57
CA VAL A 77 8.02 -0.31 -5.47
C VAL A 77 7.36 -1.41 -6.28
N PRO A 78 7.68 -1.64 -7.58
CA PRO A 78 7.09 -2.75 -8.32
C PRO A 78 7.34 -4.11 -7.70
N VAL A 79 8.56 -4.40 -7.29
CA VAL A 79 8.88 -5.68 -6.65
C VAL A 79 8.13 -5.84 -5.32
N SER A 80 8.01 -4.77 -4.53
CA SER A 80 7.23 -4.80 -3.29
C SER A 80 5.74 -5.02 -3.55
N ALA A 81 5.17 -4.37 -4.56
CA ALA A 81 3.78 -4.56 -4.93
C ALA A 81 3.52 -6.01 -5.38
N VAL A 82 4.43 -6.63 -6.13
CA VAL A 82 4.34 -8.04 -6.54
C VAL A 82 4.37 -8.97 -5.32
N ILE A 83 5.28 -8.74 -4.36
CA ILE A 83 5.36 -9.53 -3.13
C ILE A 83 4.05 -9.42 -2.33
N GLN A 84 3.52 -8.21 -2.20
CA GLN A 84 2.30 -7.94 -1.45
C GLN A 84 1.07 -8.52 -2.16
N LEU A 85 1.04 -8.43 -3.50
CA LEU A 85 0.02 -9.06 -4.33
C LEU A 85 0.01 -10.59 -4.14
N ALA A 86 1.18 -11.24 -4.08
CA ALA A 86 1.26 -12.67 -3.81
C ALA A 86 0.60 -13.05 -2.46
N GLY A 87 0.71 -12.19 -1.44
CA GLY A 87 -0.01 -12.34 -0.18
C GLY A 87 -1.52 -12.18 -0.35
N VAL A 88 -1.96 -11.13 -1.06
CA VAL A 88 -3.39 -10.88 -1.35
C VAL A 88 -4.04 -12.03 -2.12
N MET A 89 -3.29 -12.70 -3.00
CA MET A 89 -3.75 -13.89 -3.71
C MET A 89 -4.09 -15.06 -2.78
N LEU A 90 -3.67 -15.05 -1.52
CA LEU A 90 -4.04 -16.07 -0.53
C LEU A 90 -5.31 -15.72 0.24
N TRP A 91 -5.79 -14.47 0.16
CA TRP A 91 -6.95 -14.02 0.94
C TRP A 91 -8.27 -14.68 0.54
N PRO A 92 -8.54 -15.04 -0.72
CA PRO A 92 -9.79 -15.71 -1.10
C PRO A 92 -10.03 -17.06 -0.40
N PHE A 93 -9.00 -17.66 0.20
CA PHE A 93 -9.15 -18.91 0.96
C PHE A 93 -9.84 -18.75 2.32
N VAL A 94 -9.90 -17.52 2.84
CA VAL A 94 -10.43 -17.23 4.18
C VAL A 94 -11.43 -16.10 4.21
N ILE A 95 -11.44 -15.25 3.18
CA ILE A 95 -12.32 -14.08 3.11
C ILE A 95 -13.63 -14.45 2.43
N ASP A 96 -14.72 -14.23 3.15
CA ASP A 96 -16.06 -14.22 2.61
C ASP A 96 -16.39 -12.82 2.05
N GLY A 97 -17.00 -12.79 0.88
CA GLY A 97 -17.34 -11.55 0.20
C GLY A 97 -18.65 -11.68 -0.58
N PRO A 98 -19.29 -10.54 -0.92
CA PRO A 98 -20.41 -10.55 -1.85
C PRO A 98 -20.02 -11.31 -3.13
N TYR A 99 -20.97 -12.07 -3.68
CA TYR A 99 -20.74 -12.79 -4.93
C TYR A 99 -20.28 -11.84 -6.03
N GLY A 100 -19.13 -12.15 -6.65
CA GLY A 100 -18.54 -11.33 -7.68
C GLY A 100 -17.77 -10.09 -7.19
N SER A 101 -17.54 -9.97 -5.89
CA SER A 101 -16.60 -8.99 -5.35
C SER A 101 -15.18 -9.27 -5.81
N LEU A 102 -14.35 -8.23 -5.88
CA LEU A 102 -12.97 -8.33 -6.37
C LEU A 102 -12.16 -9.44 -5.67
N VAL A 103 -12.32 -9.61 -4.35
CA VAL A 103 -11.59 -10.65 -3.60
C VAL A 103 -11.97 -12.05 -4.07
N THR A 104 -13.25 -12.30 -4.30
CA THR A 104 -13.73 -13.62 -4.76
C THR A 104 -13.33 -13.94 -6.19
N GLN A 105 -13.02 -12.92 -7.00
CA GLN A 105 -12.64 -13.07 -8.41
C GLN A 105 -11.13 -13.14 -8.63
N LEU A 106 -10.29 -13.01 -7.59
CA LEU A 106 -8.82 -12.96 -7.73
C LEU A 106 -8.20 -14.17 -8.44
N HIS A 107 -8.79 -15.36 -8.29
CA HIS A 107 -8.28 -16.58 -8.93
C HIS A 107 -8.89 -16.86 -10.30
N SER A 108 -10.09 -16.34 -10.56
CA SER A 108 -10.84 -16.62 -11.79
C SER A 108 -10.65 -15.54 -12.86
N GLU A 109 -10.39 -14.29 -12.47
CA GLU A 109 -10.36 -13.13 -13.36
C GLU A 109 -8.99 -12.43 -13.33
N PRO A 110 -8.20 -12.48 -14.43
CA PRO A 110 -6.90 -11.80 -14.49
C PRO A 110 -6.99 -10.29 -14.26
N ILE A 111 -8.10 -9.67 -14.65
CA ILE A 111 -8.32 -8.24 -14.48
C ILE A 111 -8.45 -7.84 -13.00
N ALA A 112 -8.94 -8.73 -12.12
CA ALA A 112 -9.00 -8.51 -10.67
C ALA A 112 -7.58 -8.37 -10.11
N VAL A 113 -6.68 -9.26 -10.53
CA VAL A 113 -5.26 -9.26 -10.14
C VAL A 113 -4.56 -7.98 -10.59
N VAL A 114 -4.78 -7.58 -11.85
CA VAL A 114 -4.21 -6.33 -12.40
C VAL A 114 -4.72 -5.11 -11.62
N GLN A 115 -6.01 -5.08 -11.30
CA GLN A 115 -6.61 -3.96 -10.58
C GLN A 115 -6.04 -3.82 -9.15
N VAL A 116 -5.86 -4.94 -8.42
CA VAL A 116 -5.17 -4.92 -7.12
C VAL A 116 -3.71 -4.52 -7.26
N ALA A 117 -3.00 -5.03 -8.26
CA ALA A 117 -1.60 -4.69 -8.50
C ALA A 117 -1.44 -3.17 -8.69
N LEU A 118 -2.28 -2.55 -9.53
CA LEU A 118 -2.27 -1.11 -9.77
C LEU A 118 -2.65 -0.30 -8.53
N PHE A 119 -3.62 -0.78 -7.75
CA PHE A 119 -3.98 -0.19 -6.46
C PHE A 119 -2.79 -0.16 -5.48
N LEU A 120 -2.11 -1.31 -5.31
CA LEU A 120 -0.95 -1.43 -4.44
C LEU A 120 0.20 -0.52 -4.93
N LEU A 121 0.50 -0.57 -6.22
CA LEU A 121 1.53 0.24 -6.87
C LEU A 121 1.29 1.74 -6.65
N GLY A 122 0.09 2.22 -6.98
CA GLY A 122 -0.26 3.63 -6.85
C GLY A 122 -0.22 4.08 -5.39
N THR A 123 -0.83 3.32 -4.49
CA THR A 123 -0.87 3.69 -3.07
C THR A 123 0.53 3.69 -2.45
N MET A 124 1.38 2.70 -2.76
CA MET A 124 2.77 2.67 -2.31
C MET A 124 3.57 3.85 -2.85
N ALA A 125 3.46 4.16 -4.14
CA ALA A 125 4.18 5.27 -4.76
C ALA A 125 3.78 6.62 -4.13
N TRP A 126 2.47 6.86 -3.97
CA TRP A 126 1.95 8.07 -3.33
C TRP A 126 2.30 8.16 -1.84
N SER A 127 2.38 7.02 -1.14
CA SER A 127 2.80 6.99 0.27
C SER A 127 4.27 7.39 0.46
N MET A 128 5.10 7.16 -0.56
CA MET A 128 6.53 7.49 -0.53
C MET A 128 6.77 8.99 -0.76
N THR A 129 5.94 9.66 -1.56
CA THR A 129 6.06 11.09 -1.87
C THR A 129 6.24 11.99 -0.63
N PRO A 130 5.38 11.93 0.40
CA PRO A 130 5.56 12.76 1.60
C PRO A 130 6.85 12.42 2.36
N MET A 131 7.37 11.19 2.26
CA MET A 131 8.56 10.78 3.00
C MET A 131 9.82 11.55 2.56
N PHE A 132 9.89 12.05 1.32
CA PHE A 132 11.00 12.90 0.88
C PHE A 132 11.04 14.24 1.62
N CYS A 133 9.88 14.87 1.79
CA CYS A 133 9.75 16.12 2.52
C CYS A 133 10.01 15.90 4.02
N PHE A 134 9.51 14.79 4.57
CA PHE A 134 9.78 14.40 5.95
C PHE A 134 11.29 14.19 6.21
N ALA A 135 11.95 13.43 5.34
CA ALA A 135 13.37 13.14 5.42
C ALA A 135 14.26 14.38 5.24
N SER A 136 13.75 15.47 4.64
CA SER A 136 14.54 16.70 4.43
C SER A 136 14.92 17.45 5.71
N GLY A 137 14.38 17.05 6.87
CA GLY A 137 14.70 17.65 8.18
C GLY A 137 14.10 19.04 8.42
N ARG A 138 13.37 19.61 7.45
CA ARG A 138 12.71 20.91 7.56
C ARG A 138 11.36 20.76 8.27
N MET A 139 11.24 21.26 9.50
CA MET A 139 10.05 21.07 10.35
C MET A 139 8.71 21.41 9.66
N VAL A 140 8.61 22.54 8.97
CA VAL A 140 7.37 22.95 8.26
C VAL A 140 7.03 21.98 7.13
N LEU A 141 8.02 21.56 6.34
CA LEU A 141 7.82 20.57 5.28
C LEU A 141 7.50 19.19 5.86
N GLY A 142 8.10 18.84 7.00
CA GLY A 142 7.79 17.63 7.75
C GLY A 142 6.32 17.59 8.19
N LEU A 143 5.81 18.68 8.77
CA LEU A 143 4.39 18.78 9.17
C LEU A 143 3.45 18.70 7.97
N LEU A 144 3.73 19.46 6.90
CA LEU A 144 2.93 19.39 5.67
C LEU A 144 2.97 17.99 5.05
N SER A 145 4.12 17.33 5.10
CA SER A 145 4.26 15.97 4.60
C SER A 145 3.49 14.95 5.44
N GLY A 146 3.42 15.14 6.76
CA GLY A 146 2.58 14.33 7.64
C GLY A 146 1.11 14.45 7.28
N VAL A 147 0.62 15.67 7.05
CA VAL A 147 -0.77 15.91 6.60
C VAL A 147 -1.02 15.24 5.25
N LEU A 148 -0.11 15.41 4.28
CA LEU A 148 -0.23 14.78 2.96
C LEU A 148 -0.23 13.25 3.05
N PHE A 149 0.62 12.68 3.91
CA PHE A 149 0.66 11.25 4.15
C PHE A 149 -0.66 10.73 4.73
N LEU A 150 -1.24 11.43 5.72
CA LEU A 150 -2.53 11.07 6.29
C LEU A 150 -3.66 11.14 5.25
N VAL A 151 -3.61 12.11 4.33
CA VAL A 151 -4.56 12.18 3.21
C VAL A 151 -4.40 10.97 2.28
N VAL A 152 -3.18 10.64 1.88
CA VAL A 152 -2.91 9.46 1.03
C VAL A 152 -3.35 8.18 1.73
N LEU A 153 -3.04 8.02 3.02
CA LEU A 153 -3.44 6.87 3.82
C LEU A 153 -4.97 6.77 3.92
N GLY A 154 -5.65 7.87 4.25
CA GLY A 154 -7.11 7.91 4.35
C GLY A 154 -7.79 7.57 3.03
N LEU A 155 -7.30 8.13 1.91
CA LEU A 155 -7.78 7.79 0.58
C LEU A 155 -7.49 6.34 0.20
N GLY A 156 -6.30 5.83 0.52
CA GLY A 156 -5.93 4.43 0.29
C GLY A 156 -6.82 3.45 1.06
N LEU A 157 -7.15 3.76 2.32
CA LEU A 157 -8.07 2.96 3.13
C LEU A 157 -9.50 2.99 2.59
N TRP A 158 -10.01 4.18 2.31
CA TRP A 158 -11.34 4.36 1.73
C TRP A 158 -11.45 3.62 0.40
N GLN A 159 -10.47 3.79 -0.48
CA GLN A 159 -10.50 3.15 -1.78
C GLN A 159 -10.26 1.65 -1.68
N GLY A 160 -9.42 1.17 -0.76
CA GLY A 160 -9.27 -0.25 -0.47
C GLY A 160 -10.62 -0.89 -0.09
N PHE A 161 -11.38 -0.25 0.78
CA PHE A 161 -12.76 -0.66 1.11
C PHE A 161 -13.64 -0.75 -0.15
N VAL A 162 -13.72 0.34 -0.93
CA VAL A 162 -14.54 0.40 -2.13
C VAL A 162 -14.12 -0.67 -3.14
N LEU A 163 -12.81 -0.88 -3.28
CA LEU A 163 -12.21 -1.79 -4.25
C LEU A 163 -12.56 -3.25 -3.95
N PHE A 164 -12.34 -3.70 -2.72
CA PHE A 164 -12.53 -5.10 -2.34
C PHE A 164 -13.99 -5.48 -2.17
N HIS A 165 -14.88 -4.52 -1.90
CA HIS A 165 -16.31 -4.76 -1.75
C HIS A 165 -17.11 -4.67 -3.07
N SER A 166 -16.53 -4.07 -4.11
CA SER A 166 -17.19 -3.91 -5.41
C SER A 166 -16.86 -5.04 -6.38
N PRO A 167 -17.68 -5.23 -7.43
CA PRO A 167 -17.28 -6.03 -8.57
C PRO A 167 -16.11 -5.40 -9.32
N VAL A 168 -15.41 -6.24 -10.07
CA VAL A 168 -14.30 -5.82 -10.93
C VAL A 168 -14.84 -4.99 -12.09
N GLU A 169 -14.20 -3.85 -12.35
CA GLU A 169 -14.70 -2.87 -13.32
C GLU A 169 -13.54 -2.27 -14.13
N PRO A 170 -13.56 -2.38 -15.48
CA PRO A 170 -12.47 -1.89 -16.33
C PRO A 170 -12.16 -0.39 -16.15
N GLY A 171 -13.19 0.43 -15.95
CA GLY A 171 -13.02 1.87 -15.72
C GLY A 171 -12.22 2.17 -14.45
N ARG A 172 -12.42 1.36 -13.39
CA ARG A 172 -11.68 1.48 -12.14
C ARG A 172 -10.24 0.99 -12.29
N THR A 173 -10.02 -0.05 -13.09
CA THR A 173 -8.67 -0.50 -13.45
C THR A 173 -7.90 0.59 -14.19
N LEU A 174 -8.53 1.26 -15.16
CA LEU A 174 -7.91 2.38 -15.87
C LEU A 174 -7.60 3.55 -14.94
N LEU A 175 -8.53 3.90 -14.05
CA LEU A 175 -8.31 4.94 -13.03
C LEU A 175 -7.06 4.62 -12.19
N TRP A 176 -6.95 3.39 -11.68
CA TRP A 176 -5.78 2.98 -10.90
C TRP A 176 -4.50 2.93 -11.72
N ALA A 177 -4.57 2.60 -13.02
CA ALA A 177 -3.42 2.70 -13.91
C ALA A 177 -2.90 4.14 -14.02
N VAL A 178 -3.81 5.12 -14.20
CA VAL A 178 -3.46 6.54 -14.24
C VAL A 178 -2.91 7.01 -12.89
N VAL A 179 -3.57 6.66 -11.78
CA VAL A 179 -3.13 7.03 -10.43
C VAL A 179 -1.75 6.45 -10.12
N ALA A 180 -1.49 5.20 -10.52
CA ALA A 180 -0.20 4.56 -10.36
C ALA A 180 0.88 5.23 -11.21
N ALA A 181 0.60 5.49 -12.50
CA ALA A 181 1.55 6.19 -13.38
C ALA A 181 1.92 7.57 -12.84
N LEU A 182 0.94 8.36 -12.40
CA LEU A 182 1.17 9.67 -11.79
C LEU A 182 1.94 9.55 -10.48
N GLY A 183 1.58 8.61 -9.61
CA GLY A 183 2.28 8.35 -8.35
C GLY A 183 3.75 8.00 -8.58
N PHE A 184 4.06 7.15 -9.56
CA PHE A 184 5.42 6.82 -9.94
C PHE A 184 6.20 8.03 -10.46
N ALA A 185 5.59 8.84 -11.33
CA ALA A 185 6.23 10.04 -11.87
C ALA A 185 6.57 11.03 -10.74
N VAL A 186 5.61 11.30 -9.85
CA VAL A 186 5.78 12.21 -8.70
C VAL A 186 6.81 11.64 -7.72
N MET A 187 6.76 10.35 -7.42
CA MET A 187 7.74 9.70 -6.55
C MET A 187 9.15 9.79 -7.11
N THR A 188 9.33 9.51 -8.39
CA THR A 188 10.65 9.53 -9.04
C THR A 188 11.21 10.96 -9.09
N ALA A 189 10.38 11.94 -9.45
CA ALA A 189 10.77 13.34 -9.42
C ALA A 189 11.14 13.80 -8.00
N GLY A 190 10.32 13.45 -7.00
CA GLY A 190 10.58 13.75 -5.59
C GLY A 190 11.90 13.15 -5.09
N ALA A 191 12.20 11.91 -5.47
CA ALA A 191 13.44 11.24 -5.13
C ALA A 191 14.67 11.95 -5.72
N VAL A 192 14.58 12.42 -6.97
CA VAL A 192 15.67 13.18 -7.63
C VAL A 192 15.89 14.51 -6.93
N VAL A 193 14.82 15.24 -6.61
CA VAL A 193 14.90 16.53 -5.91
C VAL A 193 15.51 16.35 -4.52
N PHE A 194 15.08 15.32 -3.79
CA PHE A 194 15.63 15.00 -2.47
C PHE A 194 17.12 14.66 -2.53
N ALA A 195 17.53 13.78 -3.46
CA ALA A 195 18.93 13.38 -3.60
C ALA A 195 19.85 14.59 -3.87
N LYS A 196 19.45 15.48 -4.79
CA LYS A 196 20.20 16.71 -5.10
C LYS A 196 20.29 17.71 -3.95
N ALA A 197 19.30 17.72 -3.06
CA ALA A 197 19.30 18.64 -1.92
C ALA A 197 20.16 18.14 -0.74
N ALA A 198 20.62 16.89 -0.79
CA ALA A 198 21.42 16.25 0.25
C ALA A 198 22.92 16.15 -0.09
N GLU A 199 23.30 16.53 -1.31
CA GLU A 199 24.69 16.77 -1.76
C GLU A 199 25.16 18.16 -1.31
#